data_AF-A0A3D5FND6-F1
#
_entry.id   AF-A0A3D5FND6-F1
#
_cell.length_a   1.000
_cell.length_b   1.000
_cell.length_c   1.000
_cell.angle_alpha   90.00
_cell.angle_beta   90.00
_cell.angle_gamma   90.00
#
_symmetry.space_group_name_H-M   'P 1'
#
loop_
_entity.id
_entity.type
_entity.pdbx_description
1 polymer ?
#
loop_
_entity_poly.entity_id
_entity_poly.type
_entity_poly.pdbx_seq_one_letter_code
_entity_poly.pdbx_strand_id
1 'polypeptide(L)'
;GGNEADMAVTLQKLKERYADSRVFGVSYWKVAHERLEKLREAGPHGWGHAGEMETSMMMQIRPDLVKADLPGMDGSHPESAHGDDVAQFLRMDEISEHGIHGDPSFGTKQKGDRMLDAAADALVEVVRDIQEGRL
;
A
#
# COMPACT_ATOMS: atom_id res chain seq x y z
N GLY A 1 -1.04 2.16 5.84
CA GLY A 1 -0.40 1.07 6.60
C GLY A 1 -0.18 1.49 8.04
N GLY A 2 -0.01 0.55 8.97
CA GLY A 2 0.01 0.83 10.42
C GLY A 2 1.06 1.85 10.88
N ASN A 3 2.18 1.97 10.15
CA ASN A 3 3.27 2.89 10.49
C ASN A 3 3.02 4.36 10.09
N GLU A 4 1.87 4.71 9.50
CA GLU A 4 1.65 6.07 8.99
C GLU A 4 1.62 7.13 10.10
N ALA A 5 0.96 6.83 11.22
CA ALA A 5 0.93 7.73 12.37
C ALA A 5 2.34 7.90 12.98
N ASP A 6 3.07 6.80 13.16
CA ASP A 6 4.43 6.82 13.68
C ASP A 6 5.41 7.53 12.75
N MET A 7 5.25 7.35 11.44
CA MET A 7 6.03 8.07 10.43
C MET A 7 5.79 9.58 10.55
N ALA A 8 4.54 10.03 10.62
CA ALA A 8 4.22 11.45 10.77
C ALA A 8 4.83 12.07 12.03
N VAL A 9 4.69 11.40 13.18
CA VAL A 9 5.30 11.82 14.45
C VAL A 9 6.83 11.83 14.35
N THR A 10 7.43 10.85 13.67
CA THR A 10 8.88 10.74 13.50
C THR A 10 9.42 11.89 12.65
N LEU A 11 8.75 12.25 11.55
CA LEU A 11 9.13 13.38 10.71
C LEU A 11 9.18 14.68 11.50
N GLN A 12 8.15 14.94 12.32
CA GLN A 12 8.11 16.11 13.19
C GLN A 12 9.29 16.11 14.18
N LYS A 13 9.50 15.01 14.91
CA LYS A 13 10.57 14.89 15.91
C LYS A 13 11.97 15.07 15.30
N LEU A 14 12.18 14.56 14.08
CA LEU A 14 13.45 14.74 13.37
C LEU A 14 13.67 16.20 13.00
N LYS A 15 12.64 16.91 12.54
CA LYS A 15 12.74 18.34 12.21
C LYS A 15 12.98 19.21 13.44
N GLU A 16 12.35 18.89 14.57
CA GLU A 16 12.58 19.58 15.85
C GLU A 16 14.02 19.39 16.34
N ARG A 17 14.57 18.18 16.20
CA ARG A 17 15.94 17.86 16.63
C ARG A 17 17.03 18.37 15.67
N TYR A 18 16.74 18.39 14.37
CA TYR A 18 17.67 18.76 13.32
C TYR A 18 17.05 19.84 12.43
N ALA A 19 17.06 21.08 12.92
CA ALA A 19 16.35 22.22 12.31
C ALA A 19 16.68 22.45 10.83
N ASP A 20 17.93 22.21 10.42
CA ASP A 20 18.39 22.43 9.03
C ASP A 20 18.14 21.21 8.11
N SER A 21 17.61 20.11 8.64
CA SER A 21 17.35 18.91 7.84
C SER A 21 16.08 19.04 7.00
N ARG A 22 16.07 18.33 5.86
CA ARG A 22 14.87 18.01 5.06
C ARG A 22 14.56 16.54 5.29
N VAL A 23 13.35 16.25 5.75
CA VAL A 23 12.94 14.89 6.14
C VAL A 23 11.63 14.57 5.44
N PHE A 24 11.60 13.46 4.72
CA PHE A 24 10.46 13.02 3.93
C PHE A 24 10.10 11.59 4.32
N GLY A 25 8.81 11.27 4.32
CA GLY A 25 8.31 9.94 4.61
C GLY A 25 7.07 9.67 3.78
N VAL A 26 7.07 8.55 3.07
CA VAL A 26 5.95 8.17 2.22
C VAL A 26 5.89 6.66 2.06
N SER A 27 4.68 6.15 1.83
CA SER A 27 4.48 4.76 1.44
C SER A 27 4.48 4.64 -0.09
N TYR A 28 5.14 3.62 -0.64
CA TYR A 28 5.28 3.44 -2.09
C TYR A 28 3.92 3.42 -2.83
N TRP A 29 2.90 2.82 -2.22
CA TRP A 29 1.57 2.72 -2.82
C TRP A 29 0.82 4.05 -2.88
N LYS A 30 1.14 5.01 -2.00
CA LYS A 30 0.51 6.35 -2.02
C LYS A 30 1.02 7.17 -3.20
N VAL A 31 2.33 7.16 -3.46
CA VAL A 31 2.92 7.91 -4.59
C VAL A 31 2.60 7.26 -5.93
N ALA A 32 2.45 5.93 -5.95
CA ALA A 32 2.11 5.19 -7.15
C ALA A 32 0.59 4.99 -7.35
N HIS A 33 -0.25 5.61 -6.51
CA HIS A 33 -1.68 5.31 -6.41
C HIS A 33 -2.39 5.27 -7.77
N GLU A 34 -2.29 6.34 -8.58
CA GLU A 34 -2.95 6.41 -9.88
C GLU A 34 -2.47 5.36 -10.88
N ARG A 35 -1.20 4.94 -10.79
CA ARG A 35 -0.61 3.93 -11.68
C ARG A 35 -1.07 2.54 -11.26
N LEU A 36 -1.04 2.26 -9.96
CA LEU A 36 -1.49 1.00 -9.39
C LEU A 36 -3.00 0.80 -9.60
N GLU A 37 -3.80 1.86 -9.45
CA GLU A 37 -5.24 1.80 -9.66
C GLU A 37 -5.62 1.35 -11.07
N LYS A 38 -4.85 1.76 -12.09
CA LYS A 38 -5.06 1.35 -13.49
C LYS A 38 -4.66 -0.10 -13.80
N LEU A 39 -3.86 -0.71 -12.93
CA LEU A 39 -3.37 -2.09 -13.08
C LEU A 39 -4.24 -3.11 -12.34
N ARG A 40 -5.04 -2.62 -11.40
CA ARG A 40 -5.84 -3.39 -10.47
C ARG A 40 -7.18 -3.78 -11.11
N GLU A 41 -7.66 -4.97 -10.80
CA GLU A 41 -8.88 -5.54 -11.40
C GLU A 41 -9.93 -5.93 -10.34
N ALA A 42 -9.55 -6.08 -9.08
CA ALA A 42 -10.43 -6.49 -7.98
C ALA A 42 -11.35 -5.36 -7.45
N GLY A 43 -11.84 -4.45 -8.28
CA GLY A 43 -12.88 -3.49 -7.87
C GLY A 43 -12.41 -2.53 -6.78
N PRO A 44 -13.03 -2.36 -5.60
CA PRO A 44 -12.42 -1.70 -4.43
C PRO A 44 -11.55 -2.65 -3.56
N HIS A 45 -11.69 -3.97 -3.74
CA HIS A 45 -11.05 -5.02 -2.93
C HIS A 45 -9.62 -5.37 -3.35
N GLY A 46 -9.08 -4.74 -4.38
CA GLY A 46 -7.66 -4.87 -4.70
C GLY A 46 -6.76 -4.01 -3.80
N TRP A 47 -7.35 -3.06 -3.06
CA TRP A 47 -6.69 -2.32 -1.99
C TRP A 47 -6.79 -3.06 -0.66
N GLY A 48 -5.96 -2.65 0.30
CA GLY A 48 -5.98 -3.20 1.65
C GLY A 48 -4.75 -4.05 1.95
N HIS A 49 -4.95 -5.18 2.64
CA HIS A 49 -3.89 -6.05 3.11
C HIS A 49 -4.02 -7.45 2.52
N ALA A 50 -2.90 -7.98 2.02
CA ALA A 50 -2.80 -9.27 1.36
C ALA A 50 -3.81 -9.45 0.20
N GLY A 51 -4.28 -8.35 -0.39
CA GLY A 51 -5.15 -8.35 -1.56
C GLY A 51 -4.37 -8.54 -2.87
N GLU A 52 -5.02 -8.17 -3.98
CA GLU A 52 -4.50 -8.32 -5.33
C GLU A 52 -3.08 -7.78 -5.52
N MET A 53 -2.80 -6.56 -5.06
CA MET A 53 -1.50 -5.91 -5.33
C MET A 53 -0.35 -6.56 -4.58
N GLU A 54 -0.47 -6.71 -3.25
CA GLU A 54 0.59 -7.30 -2.42
C GLU A 54 0.87 -8.75 -2.88
N THR A 55 -0.18 -9.50 -3.18
CA THR A 55 -0.06 -10.87 -3.70
C THR A 55 0.61 -10.89 -5.07
N SER A 56 0.20 -10.03 -6.00
CA SER A 56 0.82 -9.92 -7.32
C SER A 56 2.31 -9.61 -7.23
N MET A 57 2.69 -8.59 -6.46
CA MET A 57 4.09 -8.21 -6.25
C MET A 57 4.91 -9.37 -5.65
N MET A 58 4.36 -10.06 -4.65
CA MET A 58 5.04 -11.21 -4.03
C MET A 58 5.19 -12.39 -5.00
N MET A 59 4.22 -12.64 -5.89
CA MET A 59 4.37 -13.66 -6.95
C MET A 59 5.51 -13.34 -7.92
N GLN A 60 5.84 -12.06 -8.12
CA GLN A 60 7.00 -11.66 -8.92
C GLN A 60 8.30 -11.75 -8.12
N ILE A 61 8.32 -11.27 -6.88
CA ILE A 61 9.52 -11.18 -6.04
C ILE A 61 9.95 -12.56 -5.50
N ARG A 62 9.02 -13.28 -4.90
CA ARG A 62 9.24 -14.55 -4.19
C ARG A 62 8.03 -15.47 -4.35
N PRO A 63 7.78 -16.00 -5.57
CA PRO A 63 6.63 -16.86 -5.85
C PRO A 63 6.57 -18.10 -4.95
N ASP A 64 7.72 -18.58 -4.48
CA ASP A 64 7.83 -19.72 -3.57
C ASP A 64 7.22 -19.47 -2.17
N LEU A 65 6.99 -18.20 -1.81
CA LEU A 65 6.34 -17.81 -0.55
C LEU A 65 4.83 -17.59 -0.70
N VAL A 66 4.31 -17.57 -1.93
CA VAL A 66 2.88 -17.41 -2.20
C VAL A 66 2.25 -18.81 -2.32
N LYS A 67 1.22 -19.07 -1.53
CA LYS A 67 0.54 -20.38 -1.55
C LYS A 67 -0.24 -20.52 -2.86
N ALA A 68 -0.22 -21.73 -3.44
CA ALA A 68 -0.93 -22.03 -4.68
C ALA A 68 -2.46 -22.01 -4.51
N ASP A 69 -2.94 -22.35 -3.32
CA ASP A 69 -4.36 -22.25 -2.93
C ASP A 69 -4.57 -20.90 -2.25
N LEU A 70 -4.92 -19.89 -3.05
CA LEU A 70 -5.25 -18.56 -2.56
C LEU A 70 -6.71 -18.55 -2.07
N PRO A 71 -6.97 -18.12 -0.83
CA PRO A 71 -8.33 -17.82 -0.42
C PRO A 71 -8.92 -16.72 -1.30
N GLY A 72 -10.25 -16.65 -1.37
CA GLY A 72 -10.94 -15.56 -2.05
C GLY A 72 -10.92 -14.25 -1.25
N MET A 73 -11.83 -13.35 -1.63
CA MET A 73 -12.07 -12.11 -0.90
C MET A 73 -12.36 -12.35 0.58
N ASP A 74 -11.74 -11.55 1.44
CA ASP A 74 -11.96 -11.49 2.88
C ASP A 74 -11.78 -10.03 3.36
N GLY A 75 -12.21 -9.72 4.58
CA GLY A 75 -12.23 -8.36 5.09
C GLY A 75 -13.61 -7.72 5.05
N SER A 76 -13.99 -7.01 6.11
CA SER A 76 -15.17 -6.14 6.12
C SER A 76 -14.91 -4.83 5.37
N HIS A 77 -15.84 -4.40 4.52
CA HIS A 77 -15.72 -3.18 3.71
C HIS A 77 -16.91 -2.26 4.00
N PRO A 78 -16.74 -1.17 4.77
CA PRO A 78 -17.83 -0.25 5.09
C PRO A 78 -18.38 0.43 3.82
N GLU A 79 -19.69 0.52 3.68
CA GLU A 79 -20.35 1.13 2.51
C GLU A 79 -20.67 2.62 2.68
N SER A 80 -20.42 3.18 3.87
CA SER A 80 -20.74 4.58 4.16
C SER A 80 -19.90 5.52 3.31
N ALA A 81 -20.53 6.55 2.74
CA ALA A 81 -19.83 7.62 2.03
C ALA A 81 -18.83 8.41 2.91
N HIS A 82 -18.91 8.26 4.23
CA HIS A 82 -18.00 8.85 5.22
C HIS A 82 -16.97 7.85 5.77
N GLY A 83 -16.87 6.65 5.20
CA GLY A 83 -15.99 5.60 5.70
C GLY A 83 -14.52 6.04 5.80
N ASP A 84 -14.06 6.84 4.84
CA ASP A 84 -12.68 7.34 4.81
C ASP A 84 -12.45 8.55 5.75
N ASP A 85 -13.51 9.24 6.17
CA ASP A 85 -13.44 10.42 7.03
C ASP A 85 -13.46 10.09 8.53
N VAL A 86 -13.90 8.88 8.89
CA VAL A 86 -14.11 8.46 10.28
C VAL A 86 -13.13 7.37 10.66
N ALA A 87 -12.19 7.70 11.54
CA ALA A 87 -11.24 6.72 12.05
C ALA A 87 -11.91 5.78 13.08
N GLN A 88 -11.85 4.48 12.80
CA GLN A 88 -12.15 3.42 13.76
C GLN A 88 -10.94 2.52 13.89
N PHE A 89 -10.56 2.20 15.12
CA PHE A 89 -9.59 1.14 15.36
C PHE A 89 -10.31 -0.21 15.41
N LEU A 90 -9.89 -1.14 14.56
CA LEU A 90 -10.34 -2.52 14.54
C LEU A 90 -9.10 -3.43 14.50
N ARG A 91 -9.14 -4.52 15.25
CA ARG A 91 -8.13 -5.57 15.14
C ARG A 91 -8.33 -6.36 13.85
N MET A 92 -7.26 -6.99 13.37
CA MET A 92 -7.31 -7.80 12.15
C MET A 92 -8.34 -8.94 12.26
N ASP A 93 -8.47 -9.56 13.43
CA ASP A 93 -9.42 -10.64 13.69
C ASP A 93 -10.87 -10.17 13.90
N GLU A 94 -11.10 -8.87 14.03
CA GLU A 94 -12.45 -8.29 14.00
C GLU A 94 -12.94 -8.04 12.57
N ILE A 95 -12.02 -7.96 11.60
CA ILE A 95 -12.34 -7.60 10.21
C ILE A 95 -12.13 -8.73 9.22
N SER A 96 -11.32 -9.74 9.53
CA SER A 96 -10.95 -10.82 8.62
C SER A 96 -10.78 -12.13 9.36
N GLU A 97 -11.16 -13.22 8.70
CA GLU A 97 -10.93 -14.58 9.19
C GLU A 97 -9.50 -15.06 8.91
N HIS A 98 -8.93 -14.69 7.75
CA HIS A 98 -7.65 -15.21 7.25
C HIS A 98 -6.49 -14.21 7.31
N GLY A 99 -6.74 -13.00 7.82
CA GLY A 99 -5.78 -11.89 7.82
C GLY A 99 -5.74 -11.09 6.50
N ILE A 100 -6.69 -11.31 5.60
CA ILE A 100 -6.82 -10.61 4.33
C ILE A 100 -7.88 -9.51 4.46
N HIS A 101 -7.56 -8.33 3.93
CA HIS A 101 -8.52 -7.26 3.69
C HIS A 101 -8.43 -6.89 2.21
N GLY A 102 -9.25 -7.54 1.39
CA GLY A 102 -9.22 -7.46 -0.06
C GLY A 102 -9.40 -8.82 -0.73
N ASP A 103 -9.07 -8.91 -2.02
CA ASP A 103 -9.19 -10.12 -2.84
C ASP A 103 -7.87 -10.47 -3.54
N PRO A 104 -7.11 -11.46 -3.03
CA PRO A 104 -5.87 -11.91 -3.66
C PRO A 104 -6.08 -12.80 -4.88
N SER A 105 -7.28 -13.30 -5.15
CA SER A 105 -7.54 -14.24 -6.26
C SER A 105 -7.29 -13.62 -7.64
N PHE A 106 -7.35 -12.29 -7.73
CA PHE A 106 -6.97 -11.54 -8.92
C PHE A 106 -5.45 -11.41 -9.08
N GLY A 107 -4.65 -11.77 -8.07
CA GLY A 107 -3.21 -11.58 -8.09
C GLY A 107 -2.52 -12.41 -9.17
N THR A 108 -1.66 -11.77 -9.97
CA THR A 108 -0.84 -12.48 -10.97
C THR A 108 0.59 -12.00 -10.98
N LYS A 109 1.52 -12.89 -11.36
CA LYS A 109 2.93 -12.55 -11.52
C LYS A 109 3.15 -11.41 -12.52
N GLN A 110 2.41 -11.41 -13.64
CA GLN A 110 2.51 -10.36 -14.66
C GLN A 110 2.06 -8.99 -14.13
N LYS A 111 1.00 -8.96 -13.31
CA LYS A 111 0.59 -7.72 -12.63
C LYS A 111 1.66 -7.28 -11.63
N GLY A 112 2.25 -8.23 -10.90
CA GLY A 112 3.31 -7.97 -9.94
C GLY A 112 4.47 -7.20 -10.55
N ASP A 113 4.97 -7.66 -11.70
CA ASP A 113 6.03 -7.01 -12.46
C ASP A 113 5.68 -5.54 -12.80
N ARG A 114 4.52 -5.32 -13.42
CA ARG A 114 4.05 -3.98 -13.82
C ARG A 114 3.81 -3.06 -12.61
N MET A 115 3.30 -3.60 -11.51
CA MET A 115 3.02 -2.85 -10.29
C MET A 115 4.32 -2.46 -9.57
N LEU A 116 5.34 -3.32 -9.59
CA LEU A 116 6.67 -3.02 -9.04
C LEU A 116 7.34 -1.91 -9.83
N ASP A 117 7.32 -1.98 -11.16
CA ASP A 117 7.83 -0.92 -12.04
C ASP A 117 7.11 0.40 -11.78
N ALA A 118 5.77 0.38 -11.71
CA ALA A 118 4.98 1.56 -11.43
C ALA A 118 5.33 2.22 -10.08
N ALA A 119 5.56 1.41 -9.04
CA ALA A 119 5.97 1.88 -7.73
C ALA A 119 7.40 2.45 -7.74
N ALA A 120 8.33 1.75 -8.39
CA ALA A 120 9.72 2.18 -8.51
C ALA A 120 9.83 3.51 -9.28
N ASP A 121 9.15 3.63 -10.42
CA ASP A 121 9.17 4.85 -11.23
C ASP A 121 8.62 6.06 -10.46
N ALA A 122 7.51 5.88 -9.73
CA ALA A 122 6.93 6.95 -8.91
C ALA A 122 7.89 7.38 -7.78
N LEU A 123 8.59 6.44 -7.15
CA LEU A 123 9.59 6.76 -6.12
C LEU A 123 10.81 7.46 -6.71
N VAL A 124 11.26 7.07 -7.91
CA VAL A 124 12.35 7.76 -8.61
C VAL A 124 11.98 9.22 -8.90
N GLU A 125 10.75 9.49 -9.31
CA GLU A 125 10.24 10.85 -9.51
C GLU A 125 10.26 11.66 -8.21
N VAL A 126 9.77 11.08 -7.10
CA VAL A 126 9.82 11.73 -5.78
C VAL A 126 11.25 12.05 -5.36
N VAL A 127 12.19 11.12 -5.54
CA VAL A 127 13.60 11.36 -5.22
C VAL A 127 14.18 12.50 -6.06
N ARG A 128 13.86 12.55 -7.36
CA ARG A 128 14.29 13.65 -8.24
C ARG A 128 13.72 14.98 -7.80
N ASP A 129 12.42 15.04 -7.49
CA ASP A 129 11.77 16.24 -6.97
C ASP A 129 12.44 16.75 -5.68
N ILE A 130 12.81 15.84 -4.77
CA ILE A 130 13.57 16.19 -3.56
C ILE A 130 14.96 16.73 -3.92
N GLN A 131 15.69 16.10 -4.85
CA GLN A 131 17.02 16.55 -5.25
C GLN A 131 16.98 17.94 -5.92
N GLU A 132 15.93 18.22 -6.69
CA GLU A 132 15.74 19.47 -7.43
C GLU A 132 15.02 20.56 -6.62
N GLY A 133 14.62 20.27 -5.37
CA GLY A 133 13.96 21.23 -4.48
C GLY A 133 12.51 21.54 -4.85
N ARG A 134 11.85 20.64 -5.59
CA ARG A 134 10.40 20.71 -5.88
C ARG A 134 9.53 20.11 -4.77
N LEU A 135 10.16 19.38 -3.84
CA LEU A 135 9.58 18.89 -2.58
C LEU A 135 10.42 19.31 -1.38
#